data_AF-A0A3D2FDS2-F1
#
_entry.id   AF-A0A3D2FDS2-F1
#
_cell.length_a   1.000
_cell.length_b   1.000
_cell.length_c   1.000
_cell.angle_alpha   90.00
_cell.angle_beta   90.00
_cell.angle_gamma   90.00
#
_symmetry.space_group_name_H-M   'P 1'
#
loop_
_entity.id
_entity.type
_entity.pdbx_description
1 polymer ?
#
loop_
_entity_poly.entity_id
_entity_poly.type
_entity_poly.pdbx_seq_one_letter_code
_entity_poly.pdbx_strand_id
1 'polypeptide(L)'
;TAGFVLLLIATTGLLWFLTGKLSRMQIATLVMVVLFGGMTVWLNDDRFIKMKPTMIYLLFGATLGFGLLRGSSYLQYVMEGMMPLQDAGWMILTKRLMIFFFGLAILNELIWRTSSTETWVYFKTFGLTLAMFGFFMTQSKLLQTYSTDEESSDKS
;
A
#
# COMPACT_ATOMS: atom_id res chain seq x y z
N THR A 1 -16.63 -14.49 2.15
CA THR A 1 -15.65 -13.54 2.76
C THR A 1 -15.16 -14.01 4.12
N ALA A 2 -16.06 -14.35 5.06
CA ALA A 2 -15.67 -14.86 6.40
C ALA A 2 -14.80 -16.13 6.35
N GLY A 3 -15.12 -17.10 5.48
CA GLY A 3 -14.30 -18.30 5.30
C GLY A 3 -12.88 -18.03 4.79
N PHE A 4 -12.69 -16.99 3.96
CA PHE A 4 -11.37 -16.59 3.46
C PHE A 4 -10.54 -15.91 4.56
N VAL A 5 -11.17 -15.11 5.42
CA VAL A 5 -10.51 -14.48 6.58
C VAL A 5 -10.07 -15.55 7.59
N LEU A 6 -10.93 -16.53 7.88
CA LEU A 6 -10.58 -17.66 8.74
C LEU A 6 -9.43 -18.50 8.16
N LEU A 7 -9.46 -18.77 6.86
CA LEU A 7 -8.36 -19.46 6.17
C LEU A 7 -7.06 -18.67 6.22
N LEU A 8 -7.10 -17.35 6.00
CA LEU A 8 -5.90 -16.51 6.09
C LEU A 8 -5.33 -16.50 7.51
N ILE A 9 -6.17 -16.33 8.53
CA ILE A 9 -5.74 -16.38 9.94
C ILE A 9 -5.14 -17.75 10.27
N ALA A 10 -5.79 -18.84 9.85
CA ALA A 10 -5.31 -20.20 10.09
C ALA A 10 -3.99 -20.48 9.35
N THR A 11 -3.88 -20.06 8.09
CA THR A 11 -2.68 -20.28 7.28
C THR A 11 -1.53 -19.43 7.77
N THR A 12 -1.75 -18.16 8.14
CA THR A 12 -0.70 -17.31 8.72
C THR A 12 -0.29 -17.79 10.11
N GLY A 13 -1.24 -18.28 10.92
CA GLY A 13 -0.95 -18.91 12.21
C GLY A 13 -0.14 -20.20 12.06
N LEU A 14 -0.47 -21.03 11.06
CA LEU A 14 0.29 -22.23 10.70
C LEU A 14 1.69 -21.88 10.20
N LEU A 15 1.82 -20.84 9.37
CA LEU A 15 3.09 -20.37 8.83
C LEU A 15 3.99 -19.78 9.95
N TRP A 16 3.40 -19.09 10.92
CA TRP A 16 4.08 -18.67 12.14
C TRP A 16 4.54 -19.85 13.00
N PHE A 17 3.67 -20.85 13.18
CA PHE A 17 3.99 -22.08 13.92
C PHE A 17 5.12 -22.88 13.26
N LEU A 18 5.16 -22.94 11.93
CA LEU A 18 6.17 -23.68 11.16
C LEU A 18 7.49 -22.93 10.99
N THR A 19 7.45 -21.59 10.88
CA THR A 19 8.63 -20.79 10.48
C THR A 19 9.24 -20.00 11.65
N GLY A 20 8.49 -19.77 12.74
CA GLY A 20 8.92 -19.00 13.91
C GLY A 20 9.25 -17.53 13.65
N LYS A 21 9.24 -17.09 12.38
CA LYS A 21 9.53 -15.74 11.91
C LYS A 21 8.47 -15.36 10.89
N LEU A 22 7.72 -14.30 11.16
CA LEU A 22 6.86 -13.66 10.17
C LEU A 22 7.61 -12.46 9.59
N SER A 23 7.62 -12.35 8.26
CA SER A 23 8.19 -11.15 7.63
C SER A 23 7.35 -9.93 8.01
N ARG A 24 7.98 -8.75 8.11
CA ARG A 24 7.28 -7.51 8.50
C ARG A 24 6.13 -7.19 7.53
N MET A 25 6.33 -7.48 6.25
CA MET A 25 5.32 -7.36 5.21
C MET A 25 4.14 -8.33 5.42
N GLN A 26 4.38 -9.55 5.89
CA GLN A 26 3.32 -10.50 6.24
C GLN A 26 2.51 -10.03 7.45
N ILE A 27 3.16 -9.49 8.48
CA ILE A 27 2.48 -8.95 9.66
C ILE A 27 1.61 -7.76 9.27
N ALA A 28 2.14 -6.81 8.50
CA ALA A 28 1.37 -5.67 8.01
C ALA A 28 0.15 -6.12 7.18
N THR A 29 0.34 -7.10 6.28
CA THR A 29 -0.74 -7.67 5.48
C THR A 29 -1.80 -8.35 6.36
N LEU A 30 -1.38 -9.14 7.35
CA LEU A 30 -2.28 -9.82 8.29
C LEU A 30 -3.11 -8.81 9.08
N VAL A 31 -2.47 -7.78 9.67
CA VAL A 31 -3.16 -6.73 10.41
C VAL A 31 -4.21 -6.06 9.54
N MET A 32 -3.86 -5.71 8.30
CA MET A 32 -4.80 -5.12 7.35
C MET A 32 -5.96 -6.06 7.02
N VAL A 33 -5.70 -7.34 6.73
CA VAL A 33 -6.75 -8.32 6.44
C VAL A 33 -7.66 -8.54 7.63
N VAL A 34 -7.12 -8.61 8.84
CA VAL A 34 -7.92 -8.81 10.06
C VAL A 34 -8.78 -7.58 10.34
N LEU A 35 -8.20 -6.38 10.32
CA LEU A 35 -8.93 -5.12 10.54
C LEU A 35 -10.04 -4.93 9.50
N PHE A 36 -9.69 -4.97 8.21
CA PHE A 36 -10.65 -4.72 7.14
C PHE A 36 -11.57 -5.91 6.86
N GLY A 37 -11.09 -7.14 7.06
CA GLY A 37 -11.87 -8.37 6.92
C GLY A 37 -12.91 -8.52 8.01
N GLY A 38 -12.53 -8.27 9.27
CA GLY A 38 -13.46 -8.24 10.40
C GLY A 38 -14.52 -7.15 10.27
N MET A 39 -14.10 -5.95 9.89
CA MET A 39 -15.01 -4.81 9.65
C MET A 39 -15.99 -5.07 8.50
N THR A 40 -15.58 -5.80 7.46
CA THR A 40 -16.47 -6.20 6.35
C THR A 40 -17.56 -7.17 6.82
N VAL A 41 -17.23 -8.10 7.71
CA VAL A 41 -18.20 -9.05 8.27
C VAL A 41 -19.18 -8.32 9.21
N TRP A 42 -18.72 -7.30 9.93
CA TRP A 42 -19.53 -6.56 10.87
C TRP A 42 -20.52 -5.58 10.21
N LEU A 43 -20.14 -4.95 9.08
CA LEU A 43 -20.92 -3.85 8.51
C LEU A 43 -21.87 -4.20 7.35
N ASN A 44 -21.79 -5.40 6.75
CA ASN A 44 -22.74 -5.97 5.75
C ASN A 44 -23.60 -4.98 4.90
N ASP A 45 -22.99 -3.92 4.35
CA ASP A 45 -23.65 -2.83 3.62
C ASP A 45 -22.83 -2.45 2.37
N ASP A 46 -23.52 -2.26 1.24
CA ASP A 46 -22.96 -1.87 -0.06
C ASP A 46 -22.16 -0.56 -0.01
N ARG A 47 -22.53 0.39 0.86
CA ARG A 47 -21.79 1.65 1.04
C ARG A 47 -20.41 1.40 1.63
N PHE A 48 -20.29 0.38 2.49
CA PHE A 48 -19.03 0.02 3.13
C PHE A 48 -18.02 -0.49 2.10
N ILE A 49 -18.49 -1.18 1.05
CA ILE A 49 -17.65 -1.69 -0.04
C ILE A 49 -16.97 -0.55 -0.80
N LYS A 50 -17.65 0.59 -0.97
CA LYS A 50 -17.14 1.78 -1.68
C LYS A 50 -16.21 2.65 -0.83
N MET A 51 -16.45 2.73 0.49
CA MET A 51 -15.61 3.45 1.45
C MET A 51 -14.32 2.69 1.82
N LYS A 52 -14.33 1.37 1.71
CA LYS A 52 -13.20 0.48 2.07
C LYS A 52 -11.86 0.91 1.45
N PRO A 53 -11.76 1.24 0.14
CA PRO A 53 -10.52 1.73 -0.45
C PRO A 53 -10.05 3.06 0.14
N THR A 54 -10.97 4.02 0.37
CA THR A 54 -10.62 5.32 0.98
C THR A 54 -9.98 5.12 2.35
N MET A 55 -10.58 4.29 3.21
CA MET A 55 -10.04 4.02 4.55
C MET A 55 -8.64 3.38 4.49
N ILE A 56 -8.43 2.44 3.57
CA ILE A 56 -7.12 1.80 3.37
C ILE A 56 -6.08 2.85 2.93
N TYR A 57 -6.41 3.67 1.94
CA TYR A 57 -5.49 4.69 1.43
C TYR A 57 -5.18 5.75 2.49
N LEU A 58 -6.16 6.19 3.27
CA LEU A 58 -5.94 7.10 4.39
C LEU A 58 -5.07 6.47 5.47
N LEU A 59 -5.31 5.20 5.82
CA LEU A 59 -4.52 4.51 6.84
C LEU A 59 -3.07 4.34 6.39
N PHE A 60 -2.81 3.95 5.14
CA PHE A 60 -1.46 3.89 4.59
C PHE A 60 -0.82 5.27 4.51
N GLY A 61 -1.53 6.27 3.96
CA GLY A 61 -1.04 7.65 3.87
C GLY A 61 -0.69 8.22 5.25
N ALA A 62 -1.56 8.04 6.24
CA ALA A 62 -1.33 8.49 7.61
C ALA A 62 -0.17 7.75 8.29
N THR A 63 -0.05 6.44 8.09
CA THR A 63 1.04 5.63 8.65
C THR A 63 2.39 6.05 8.07
N LEU A 64 2.46 6.24 6.74
CA LEU A 64 3.67 6.73 6.07
C LEU A 64 4.00 8.17 6.50
N GLY A 65 3.00 9.04 6.61
CA GLY A 65 3.16 10.41 7.07
C GLY A 65 3.64 10.49 8.52
N PHE A 66 3.10 9.64 9.41
CA PHE A 66 3.54 9.54 10.79
C PHE A 66 5.01 9.08 10.89
N GLY A 67 5.40 8.10 10.07
CA GLY A 67 6.80 7.71 9.93
C GLY A 67 7.68 8.88 9.50
N LEU A 68 7.24 9.62 8.49
CA LEU A 68 7.96 10.77 7.95
C LEU A 68 8.14 11.89 8.99
N LEU A 69 7.11 12.16 9.82
CA LEU A 69 7.18 13.10 10.95
C LEU A 69 8.18 12.66 12.02
N ARG A 70 8.38 11.35 12.19
CA ARG A 70 9.39 10.78 13.08
C ARG A 70 10.80 10.77 12.47
N GLY A 71 10.95 11.25 11.23
CA GLY A 71 12.21 11.20 10.48
C GLY A 71 12.60 9.80 10.03
N SER A 72 11.67 8.85 10.01
CA SER A 72 11.93 7.46 9.63
C SER A 72 11.07 7.03 8.45
N SER A 73 11.68 6.40 7.45
CA SER A 73 10.93 5.83 6.33
C SER A 73 10.27 4.52 6.77
N TYR A 74 8.96 4.57 7.08
CA TYR A 74 8.21 3.35 7.38
C TYR A 74 8.11 2.42 6.17
N LEU A 75 8.20 2.98 4.96
CA LEU A 75 8.32 2.20 3.74
C LEU A 75 9.62 1.38 3.74
N GLN A 76 10.75 2.00 4.08
CA GLN A 76 12.04 1.32 4.21
C GLN A 76 11.98 0.22 5.28
N TYR A 77 11.35 0.52 6.41
CA TYR A 77 11.21 -0.44 7.50
C TYR A 77 10.41 -1.70 7.12
N VAL A 78 9.39 -1.55 6.26
CA VAL A 78 8.56 -2.66 5.76
C VAL A 78 9.21 -3.37 4.57
N MET A 79 9.91 -2.63 3.71
CA MET A 79 10.58 -3.14 2.50
C MET A 79 12.07 -3.48 2.71
N GLU A 80 12.52 -3.55 3.97
CA GLU A 80 13.92 -3.82 4.31
C GLU A 80 14.41 -5.10 3.61
N GLY A 81 15.50 -4.99 2.85
CA GLY A 81 16.09 -6.10 2.09
C GLY A 81 15.50 -6.35 0.70
N MET A 82 14.48 -5.59 0.26
CA MET A 82 13.89 -5.74 -1.08
C MET A 82 14.60 -4.91 -2.16
N MET A 83 15.15 -3.74 -1.80
CA MET A 83 15.85 -2.84 -2.72
C MET A 83 17.00 -2.13 -2.00
N PRO A 84 18.22 -2.10 -2.58
CA PRO A 84 19.34 -1.34 -2.04
C PRO A 84 19.18 0.14 -2.39
N LEU A 85 18.49 0.88 -1.55
CA LEU A 85 18.25 2.32 -1.75
C LEU A 85 18.81 3.11 -0.57
N GLN A 86 19.42 4.27 -0.85
CA GLN A 86 19.92 5.17 0.18
C GLN A 86 18.77 5.70 1.05
N ASP A 87 19.07 6.02 2.33
CA ASP A 87 18.09 6.55 3.29
C ASP A 87 17.38 7.82 2.79
N ALA A 88 18.11 8.71 2.10
CA ALA A 88 17.54 9.90 1.48
C ALA A 88 16.50 9.55 0.41
N GLY A 89 16.78 8.55 -0.43
CA GLY A 89 15.86 8.03 -1.44
C GLY A 89 14.58 7.48 -0.80
N TRP A 90 14.73 6.74 0.30
CA TRP A 90 13.60 6.19 1.07
C TRP A 90 12.69 7.26 1.67
N MET A 91 13.27 8.34 2.19
CA MET A 91 12.49 9.48 2.73
C MET A 91 11.69 10.18 1.63
N ILE A 92 12.30 10.44 0.48
CA ILE A 92 11.62 11.09 -0.65
C ILE A 92 10.53 10.17 -1.21
N LEU A 93 10.83 8.87 -1.37
CA LEU A 93 9.89 7.88 -1.86
C LEU A 93 8.67 7.76 -0.92
N THR A 94 8.91 7.68 0.39
CA THR A 94 7.85 7.66 1.41
C THR A 94 6.97 8.90 1.34
N LYS A 95 7.57 10.09 1.19
CA LYS A 95 6.83 11.35 1.05
C LYS A 95 5.95 11.37 -0.21
N ARG A 96 6.50 10.95 -1.35
CA ARG A 96 5.76 10.88 -2.62
C ARG A 96 4.63 9.86 -2.56
N LEU A 97 4.90 8.70 -1.98
CA LEU A 97 3.93 7.63 -1.80
C LEU A 97 2.80 8.04 -0.85
N MET A 98 3.13 8.74 0.25
CA MET A 98 2.14 9.34 1.15
C MET A 98 1.21 10.29 0.40
N ILE A 99 1.74 11.24 -0.36
CA ILE A 99 0.95 12.19 -1.15
C ILE A 99 0.07 11.45 -2.17
N PHE A 100 0.64 10.43 -2.82
CA PHE A 100 -0.08 9.61 -3.79
C PHE A 100 -1.26 8.86 -3.15
N PHE A 101 -1.08 8.23 -1.98
CA PHE A 101 -2.15 7.58 -1.26
C PHE A 101 -3.25 8.55 -0.80
N PHE A 102 -2.89 9.73 -0.30
CA PHE A 102 -3.88 10.76 0.02
C PHE A 102 -4.63 11.25 -1.21
N GLY A 103 -3.93 11.45 -2.33
CA GLY A 103 -4.56 11.79 -3.61
C GLY A 103 -5.55 10.73 -4.07
N LEU A 104 -5.18 9.45 -3.98
CA LEU A 104 -6.09 8.33 -4.27
C LEU A 104 -7.28 8.25 -3.31
N ALA A 105 -7.08 8.55 -2.03
CA ALA A 105 -8.16 8.60 -1.05
C ALA A 105 -9.20 9.67 -1.43
N ILE A 106 -8.74 10.89 -1.72
CA ILE A 106 -9.60 12.00 -2.11
C ILE A 106 -10.31 11.68 -3.43
N LEU A 107 -9.56 11.19 -4.43
CA LEU A 107 -10.11 10.87 -5.74
C LEU A 107 -11.15 9.75 -5.66
N ASN A 108 -10.88 8.69 -4.90
CA ASN A 108 -11.86 7.63 -4.66
C ASN A 108 -13.10 8.20 -3.97
N GLU A 109 -12.93 8.98 -2.90
CA GLU A 109 -14.03 9.60 -2.14
C GLU A 109 -14.94 10.46 -3.02
N LEU A 110 -14.35 11.28 -3.89
CA LEU A 110 -15.08 12.10 -4.84
C LEU A 110 -15.84 11.24 -5.84
N ILE A 111 -15.19 10.25 -6.45
CA ILE A 111 -15.79 9.43 -7.50
C ILE A 111 -16.96 8.61 -6.96
N TRP A 112 -16.81 7.91 -5.83
CA TRP A 112 -17.91 7.08 -5.34
C TRP A 112 -19.08 7.90 -4.79
N ARG A 113 -18.85 9.14 -4.33
CA ARG A 113 -19.92 10.06 -3.88
C ARG A 113 -20.66 10.76 -5.01
N THR A 114 -19.97 11.10 -6.10
CA THR A 114 -20.53 11.95 -7.17
C THR A 114 -20.86 11.20 -8.45
N SER A 115 -20.25 10.04 -8.68
CA SER A 115 -20.37 9.27 -9.93
C SER A 115 -21.22 8.00 -9.73
N SER A 116 -21.64 7.40 -10.85
CA SER A 116 -22.36 6.13 -10.84
C SER A 116 -21.46 4.97 -10.41
N THR A 117 -22.08 3.85 -10.00
CA THR A 117 -21.35 2.63 -9.62
C THR A 117 -20.48 2.11 -10.76
N GLU A 118 -20.95 2.21 -12.02
CA GLU A 118 -20.17 1.79 -13.20
C GLU A 118 -18.90 2.63 -13.37
N THR A 119 -19.01 3.95 -13.30
CA THR A 119 -17.85 4.85 -13.36
C THR A 119 -16.86 4.55 -12.24
N TRP A 120 -17.34 4.26 -11.03
CA TRP A 120 -16.48 3.84 -9.92
C TRP A 120 -15.76 2.51 -10.18
N VAL A 121 -16.43 1.51 -10.77
CA VAL A 121 -15.78 0.24 -11.16
C VAL A 121 -14.71 0.47 -12.24
N TYR A 122 -15.00 1.29 -13.25
CA TYR A 122 -14.03 1.64 -14.28
C TYR A 122 -12.83 2.40 -13.71
N PHE A 123 -13.07 3.36 -12.81
CA PHE A 123 -12.00 4.07 -12.13
C PHE A 123 -11.14 3.10 -11.30
N LYS A 124 -11.76 2.20 -10.55
CA LYS A 124 -11.03 1.20 -9.76
C LYS A 124 -10.20 0.27 -10.62
N THR A 125 -10.72 -0.14 -11.78
CA THR A 125 -10.06 -1.11 -12.65
C THR A 125 -8.97 -0.47 -13.50
N PHE A 126 -9.28 0.65 -14.16
CA PHE A 126 -8.40 1.30 -15.13
C PHE A 126 -7.77 2.56 -14.58
N GLY A 127 -8.53 3.41 -13.88
CA GLY A 127 -8.04 4.66 -13.30
C GLY A 127 -6.93 4.43 -12.27
N LEU A 128 -7.12 3.51 -11.33
CA LEU A 128 -6.09 3.14 -10.35
C LEU A 128 -4.86 2.53 -11.04
N THR A 129 -5.06 1.64 -12.02
CA THR A 129 -3.97 1.04 -12.77
C THR A 129 -3.13 2.10 -13.49
N LEU A 130 -3.77 3.02 -14.20
CA LEU A 130 -3.10 4.13 -14.88
C LEU A 130 -2.38 5.05 -13.88
N ALA A 131 -3.01 5.36 -12.74
CA ALA A 131 -2.39 6.15 -11.68
C ALA A 131 -1.14 5.46 -11.10
N MET A 132 -1.18 4.16 -10.88
CA MET A 132 -0.03 3.37 -10.42
C MET A 132 1.10 3.39 -11.46
N PHE A 133 0.79 3.16 -12.74
CA PHE A 133 1.78 3.25 -13.81
C PHE A 133 2.43 4.63 -13.89
N GLY A 134 1.62 5.70 -13.85
CA GLY A 134 2.13 7.06 -13.82
C GLY A 134 3.01 7.31 -12.59
N PHE A 135 2.59 6.86 -11.41
CA PHE A 135 3.37 6.97 -10.20
C PHE A 135 4.73 6.27 -10.33
N PHE A 136 4.76 4.99 -10.72
CA PHE A 136 6.01 4.26 -10.89
C PHE A 136 6.94 4.91 -11.92
N MET A 137 6.39 5.44 -13.02
CA MET A 137 7.18 6.15 -14.02
C MET A 137 7.81 7.44 -13.48
N THR A 138 7.15 8.13 -12.56
CA THR A 138 7.75 9.29 -11.86
C THR A 138 8.78 8.90 -10.79
N GLN A 139 8.73 7.65 -10.30
CA GLN A 139 9.70 7.13 -9.32
C GLN A 139 10.91 6.46 -9.97
N SER A 140 10.83 6.01 -11.23
CA SER A 140 11.93 5.31 -11.91
C SER A 140 13.25 6.08 -11.87
N LYS A 141 13.24 7.38 -12.17
CA LYS A 141 14.43 8.25 -12.07
C LYS A 141 14.95 8.38 -10.65
N LEU A 142 14.06 8.45 -9.66
CA LEU A 142 14.44 8.55 -8.25
C LEU A 142 15.12 7.27 -7.80
N LEU A 143 14.56 6.11 -8.15
CA LEU A 143 15.13 4.81 -7.84
C LEU A 143 16.53 4.65 -8.46
N GLN A 144 16.72 5.04 -9.73
CA GLN A 144 18.05 5.05 -10.36
C GLN A 144 19.03 5.97 -9.65
N THR A 145 18.60 7.18 -9.25
CA THR A 145 19.50 8.18 -8.64
C THR A 145 19.96 7.78 -7.24
N TYR A 146 19.11 7.08 -6.48
CA TYR A 146 19.37 6.71 -5.08
C TYR A 146 19.61 5.20 -4.90
N SER A 147 19.68 4.42 -5.98
CA SER A 147 20.10 3.03 -5.92
C SER A 147 21.53 2.97 -5.42
N THR A 148 21.80 2.00 -4.57
CA THR A 148 23.12 1.75 -3.99
C THR A 148 23.85 0.65 -4.76
N ASP A 149 23.20 0.09 -5.77
CA ASP A 149 23.86 -0.76 -6.75
C ASP A 149 24.67 0.12 -7.69
N GLU A 150 25.98 -0.11 -7.70
CA GLU A 150 26.87 0.40 -8.74
C GLU A 150 26.40 -0.11 -10.11
N GLU A 151 25.63 0.68 -10.85
CA GLU A 151 25.70 0.63 -12.32
C GLU A 151 26.98 1.35 -12.76
N SER A 152 28.13 0.74 -12.41
CA SER A 152 29.30 0.82 -13.25
C SER A 152 29.02 0.00 -14.52
N SER A 153 29.18 0.64 -15.68
CA SER A 153 29.29 0.04 -17.02
C SER A 153 28.12 -0.82 -17.54
N ASP A 154 27.27 -0.22 -18.37
CA ASP A 154 27.07 -0.76 -19.74
C ASP A 154 26.37 0.27 -20.66
N LYS A 155 27.13 1.28 -21.08
CA LYS A 155 27.00 1.92 -22.41
C LYS A 155 28.39 2.40 -22.82
N SER A 156 29.24 1.45 -23.22
CA SER A 156 30.38 1.72 -24.11
C SER A 156 29.94 1.60 -25.56
#